data_AF-A0ABD6M2K9-F1
#
_entry.id   AF-A0ABD6M2K9-F1
#
_cell.length_a   1.000
_cell.length_b   1.000
_cell.length_c   1.000
_cell.angle_alpha   90.00
_cell.angle_beta   90.00
_cell.angle_gamma   90.00
#
_symmetry.space_group_name_H-M   'P 1'
#
loop_
_entity.id
_entity.type
_entity.pdbx_description
1 polymer ?
#
loop_
_entity_poly.entity_id
_entity_poly.type
_entity_poly.pdbx_seq_one_letter_code
_entity_poly.pdbx_strand_id
1 'polypeptide(L)'
;MKDLSPKASATLSRRCLQGMIRNVWNVKPARLVDEIKAIEGQIESGMWKAIDAIRNIGNIGAHMENDINVIVDVDPDEAEMLIGLLELLIQEWYIERHERQLRVEAITALAAEKKAMKQAR
;
A
#
# COMPACT_ATOMS: atom_id res chain seq x y z
N MET A 1 -11.39 -19.76 -8.63
CA MET A 1 -10.34 -19.39 -7.64
C MET A 1 -10.97 -18.78 -6.38
N LYS A 2 -12.05 -19.38 -5.83
CA LYS A 2 -12.74 -18.86 -4.62
C LYS A 2 -12.57 -19.75 -3.37
N ASP A 3 -11.83 -20.86 -3.48
CA ASP A 3 -11.73 -21.88 -2.41
C ASP A 3 -10.26 -22.20 -2.01
N LEU A 4 -9.36 -21.23 -2.11
CA LEU A 4 -8.05 -21.34 -1.46
C LEU A 4 -8.23 -20.82 -0.02
N SER A 5 -7.93 -21.67 0.97
CA SER A 5 -8.10 -21.41 2.42
C SER A 5 -7.99 -19.91 2.77
N PRO A 6 -9.03 -19.28 3.34
CA PRO A 6 -9.02 -17.85 3.72
C PRO A 6 -7.79 -17.45 4.54
N LYS A 7 -7.24 -18.38 5.34
CA LYS A 7 -5.99 -18.23 6.09
C LYS A 7 -4.78 -17.95 5.19
N ALA A 8 -4.64 -18.71 4.09
CA ALA A 8 -3.55 -18.52 3.14
C ALA A 8 -3.68 -17.16 2.43
N SER A 9 -4.89 -16.76 2.04
CA SER A 9 -5.16 -15.48 1.40
C SER A 9 -4.78 -14.29 2.29
N ALA A 10 -5.19 -14.32 3.57
CA ALA A 10 -4.85 -13.28 4.53
C ALA A 10 -3.34 -13.22 4.84
N THR A 11 -2.67 -14.38 4.95
CA THR A 11 -1.21 -14.45 5.14
C THR A 11 -0.47 -13.80 3.97
N LEU A 12 -0.83 -14.19 2.74
CA LEU A 12 -0.23 -13.66 1.52
C LEU A 12 -0.51 -12.16 1.38
N SER A 13 -1.72 -11.71 1.69
CA SER A 13 -2.11 -10.31 1.63
C SER A 13 -1.29 -9.43 2.59
N ARG A 14 -1.07 -9.90 3.84
CA ARG A 14 -0.20 -9.21 4.80
C ARG A 14 1.25 -9.15 4.34
N ARG A 15 1.78 -10.23 3.75
CA ARG A 15 3.13 -10.25 3.18
C ARG A 15 3.26 -9.34 1.97
N CYS A 16 2.24 -9.27 1.13
CA CYS A 16 2.15 -8.34 0.01
C CYS A 16 2.21 -6.90 0.51
N LEU A 17 1.35 -6.53 1.47
CA LEU A 17 1.33 -5.21 2.10
C LEU A 17 2.70 -4.83 2.68
N GLN A 18 3.34 -5.76 3.41
CA GLN A 18 4.69 -5.55 3.95
C GLN A 18 5.71 -5.28 2.83
N GLY A 19 5.67 -6.07 1.76
CA GLY A 19 6.53 -5.89 0.59
C GLY A 19 6.34 -4.53 -0.08
N MET A 20 5.08 -4.10 -0.27
CA MET A 20 4.72 -2.81 -0.86
C MET A 20 5.23 -1.66 0.00
N ILE A 21 4.99 -1.69 1.31
CA ILE A 21 5.45 -0.64 2.23
C ILE A 21 6.97 -0.50 2.18
N ARG A 22 7.70 -1.62 2.27
CA ARG A 22 9.17 -1.65 2.19
C ARG A 22 9.69 -1.14 0.85
N ASN A 23 9.01 -1.44 -0.25
CA ASN A 23 9.43 -1.05 -1.59
C ASN A 23 9.23 0.44 -1.85
N VAL A 24 8.06 0.97 -1.49
CA VAL A 24 7.69 2.36 -1.80
C VAL A 24 8.31 3.35 -0.82
N TRP A 25 8.36 2.99 0.47
CA TRP A 25 8.77 3.88 1.55
C TRP A 25 10.16 3.58 2.11
N ASN A 26 10.80 2.50 1.65
CA ASN A 26 12.14 2.07 2.06
C ASN A 26 12.31 1.92 3.59
N VAL A 27 11.24 1.56 4.29
CA VAL A 27 11.26 1.25 5.73
C VAL A 27 11.51 -0.25 5.93
N LYS A 28 12.33 -0.66 6.91
CA LYS A 28 12.63 -2.09 7.18
C LYS A 28 12.68 -2.49 8.68
N PRO A 29 11.76 -2.04 9.55
CA PRO A 29 11.67 -2.60 10.89
C PRO A 29 11.20 -4.07 10.87
N ALA A 30 11.35 -4.76 12.00
CA ALA A 30 11.16 -6.22 12.09
C ALA A 30 9.70 -6.67 11.94
N ARG A 31 8.74 -5.85 12.40
CA ARG A 31 7.30 -6.21 12.44
C ARG A 31 6.48 -5.28 11.55
N LEU A 32 5.42 -5.82 10.95
CA LEU A 32 4.48 -5.07 10.09
C LEU A 32 3.87 -3.84 10.80
N VAL A 33 3.56 -3.96 12.11
CA VAL A 33 3.05 -2.82 12.90
C VAL A 33 4.04 -1.66 12.96
N ASP A 34 5.34 -1.96 13.06
CA ASP A 34 6.38 -0.93 13.12
C ASP A 34 6.58 -0.29 11.75
N GLU A 35 6.40 -1.06 10.67
CA GLU A 35 6.43 -0.55 9.29
C GLU A 35 5.27 0.41 9.02
N ILE A 36 4.05 0.06 9.45
CA ILE A 36 2.86 0.89 9.28
C ILE A 36 3.00 2.19 10.09
N LYS A 37 3.49 2.11 11.34
CA LYS A 37 3.76 3.31 12.15
C LYS A 37 4.81 4.22 11.51
N ALA A 38 5.82 3.66 10.85
CA ALA A 38 6.87 4.45 10.20
C ALA A 38 6.37 5.30 9.02
N ILE A 39 5.21 4.97 8.43
CA ILE A 39 4.65 5.68 7.28
C ILE A 39 3.47 6.60 7.61
N GLU A 40 3.04 6.72 8.89
CA GLU A 40 1.89 7.53 9.32
C GLU A 40 1.91 8.99 8.84
N GLY A 41 3.10 9.61 8.86
CA GLY A 41 3.29 10.98 8.37
C GLY A 41 3.66 11.10 6.89
N GLN A 42 3.78 9.98 6.17
CA GLN A 42 4.24 9.95 4.77
C GLN A 42 3.12 9.74 3.76
N ILE A 43 1.97 9.23 4.22
CA ILE A 43 0.77 8.99 3.41
C ILE A 43 -0.41 9.82 3.93
N GLU A 44 -1.49 9.84 3.16
CA GLU A 44 -2.72 10.46 3.59
C GLU A 44 -3.26 9.79 4.86
N SER A 45 -3.73 10.60 5.83
CA SER A 45 -4.28 10.10 7.10
C SER A 45 -5.41 9.08 6.92
N GLY A 46 -6.26 9.25 5.91
CA GLY A 46 -7.33 8.29 5.59
C GLY A 46 -6.78 6.93 5.18
N MET A 47 -5.80 6.92 4.27
CA MET A 47 -5.14 5.70 3.82
C MET A 47 -4.42 4.99 4.96
N TRP A 48 -3.70 5.73 5.79
CA TRP A 48 -3.02 5.15 6.95
C TRP A 48 -3.99 4.45 7.90
N LYS A 49 -5.12 5.10 8.21
CA LYS A 49 -6.17 4.51 9.05
C LYS A 49 -6.75 3.25 8.43
N ALA A 50 -6.95 3.21 7.11
CA ALA A 50 -7.43 2.01 6.42
C ALA A 50 -6.43 0.85 6.54
N ILE A 51 -5.14 1.11 6.34
CA ILE A 51 -4.06 0.12 6.50
C ILE A 51 -3.99 -0.39 7.95
N ASP A 52 -4.04 0.52 8.94
CA ASP A 52 -4.00 0.13 10.35
C ASP A 52 -5.26 -0.63 10.79
N ALA A 53 -6.44 -0.23 10.30
CA ALA A 53 -7.69 -0.94 10.56
C ALA A 53 -7.62 -2.38 10.04
N ILE A 54 -7.15 -2.58 8.81
CA ILE A 54 -7.03 -3.91 8.21
C ILE A 54 -5.97 -4.77 8.91
N ARG A 55 -4.87 -4.17 9.41
CA ARG A 55 -3.94 -4.87 10.30
C ARG A 55 -4.69 -5.42 11.53
N ASN A 56 -5.55 -4.61 12.13
CA ASN A 56 -6.30 -4.94 13.33
C ASN A 56 -7.45 -5.93 13.07
N ILE A 57 -8.12 -5.92 11.91
CA ILE A 57 -9.27 -6.79 11.59
C ILE A 57 -8.91 -8.27 11.77
N GLY A 58 -7.82 -8.76 11.17
CA GLY A 58 -7.40 -10.15 11.43
C GLY A 58 -6.71 -10.40 12.78
N ASN A 59 -6.74 -9.44 13.71
CA ASN A 59 -6.41 -9.59 15.13
C ASN A 59 -7.67 -9.46 16.03
N ILE A 60 -8.86 -9.19 15.49
CA ILE A 60 -10.13 -9.18 16.24
C ILE A 60 -10.54 -10.64 16.49
N GLY A 61 -9.88 -11.27 17.47
CA GLY A 61 -10.25 -12.61 17.90
C GLY A 61 -9.36 -13.21 18.98
N ALA A 62 -8.04 -13.03 18.91
CA ALA A 62 -7.17 -13.62 19.93
C ALA A 62 -5.80 -12.92 19.97
N HIS A 63 -5.48 -12.34 21.14
CA HIS A 63 -4.14 -11.88 21.52
C HIS A 63 -3.69 -10.52 20.96
N MET A 64 -4.30 -9.48 21.52
CA MET A 64 -3.58 -8.23 21.82
C MET A 64 -2.27 -8.57 22.55
N GLU A 65 -1.14 -8.56 21.86
CA GLU A 65 0.20 -8.10 22.31
C GLU A 65 1.39 -8.91 21.80
N ASN A 66 1.26 -10.17 21.38
CA ASN A 66 2.44 -10.92 20.91
C ASN A 66 2.16 -11.81 19.69
N ASP A 67 3.00 -11.61 18.68
CA ASP A 67 3.15 -12.39 17.45
C ASP A 67 2.04 -12.34 16.38
N ILE A 68 2.43 -11.73 15.26
CA ILE A 68 1.77 -11.63 13.94
C ILE A 68 1.58 -12.99 13.24
N ASN A 69 1.99 -14.10 13.87
CA ASN A 69 1.98 -15.44 13.28
C ASN A 69 0.73 -16.26 13.62
N VAL A 70 -0.20 -15.70 14.40
CA VAL A 70 -1.47 -16.36 14.73
C VAL A 70 -2.58 -15.73 13.89
N ILE A 71 -3.01 -16.44 12.85
CA ILE A 71 -4.12 -16.00 12.00
C ILE A 71 -5.35 -16.83 12.41
N VAL A 72 -6.36 -16.13 12.94
CA VAL A 72 -7.68 -16.68 13.27
C VAL A 72 -8.45 -16.94 11.97
N ASP A 73 -9.57 -17.68 12.02
CA ASP A 73 -10.46 -17.84 10.87
C ASP A 73 -10.83 -16.47 10.28
N VAL A 74 -10.63 -16.34 8.97
CA VAL A 74 -10.85 -15.10 8.21
C VAL A 74 -12.14 -15.27 7.44
N ASP A 75 -13.11 -14.41 7.71
CA ASP A 75 -14.39 -14.42 7.00
C ASP A 75 -14.20 -14.01 5.53
N PRO A 76 -15.05 -14.49 4.60
CA PRO A 76 -14.96 -14.13 3.18
C PRO A 76 -14.97 -12.61 2.95
N ASP A 77 -15.78 -11.88 3.73
CA ASP A 77 -15.88 -10.41 3.64
C ASP A 77 -14.55 -9.73 4.05
N GLU A 78 -13.83 -10.28 5.04
CA GLU A 78 -12.51 -9.77 5.44
C GLU A 78 -11.45 -10.00 4.36
N ALA A 79 -11.50 -11.16 3.69
CA ALA A 79 -10.63 -11.47 2.58
C ALA A 79 -10.87 -10.51 1.40
N GLU A 80 -12.13 -10.19 1.11
CA GLU A 80 -12.49 -9.23 0.05
C GLU A 80 -12.03 -7.81 0.40
N MET A 81 -12.22 -7.36 1.65
CA MET A 81 -11.70 -6.07 2.12
C MET A 81 -10.17 -5.97 2.02
N LEU A 82 -9.45 -7.04 2.38
CA LEU A 82 -8.00 -7.13 2.26
C LEU A 82 -7.54 -6.97 0.80
N ILE A 83 -8.21 -7.68 -0.12
CA ILE A 83 -7.91 -7.59 -1.56
C ILE A 83 -8.18 -6.17 -2.06
N GLY A 84 -9.32 -5.58 -1.71
CA GLY A 84 -9.67 -4.22 -2.12
C GLY A 84 -8.67 -3.17 -1.64
N LEU A 85 -8.13 -3.32 -0.41
CA LEU A 85 -7.04 -2.46 0.05
C LEU A 85 -5.78 -2.62 -0.82
N LEU A 86 -5.38 -3.85 -1.13
CA LEU A 86 -4.20 -4.07 -1.97
C LEU A 86 -4.38 -3.46 -3.36
N GLU A 87 -5.54 -3.61 -3.97
CA GLU A 87 -5.87 -2.99 -5.26
C GLU A 87 -5.75 -1.47 -5.21
N LEU A 88 -6.31 -0.84 -4.16
CA LEU A 88 -6.21 0.60 -3.94
C LEU A 88 -4.74 1.04 -3.78
N LEU A 89 -3.95 0.31 -2.98
CA LEU A 89 -2.54 0.63 -2.78
C LEU A 89 -1.70 0.45 -4.06
N ILE A 90 -2.01 -0.55 -4.89
CA ILE A 90 -1.37 -0.74 -6.19
C ILE A 90 -1.67 0.46 -7.09
N GLN A 91 -2.94 0.86 -7.16
CA GLN A 91 -3.39 1.99 -7.95
C GLN A 91 -2.66 3.26 -7.54
N GLU A 92 -2.67 3.63 -6.26
CA GLU A 92 -2.08 4.89 -5.81
C GLU A 92 -0.55 4.90 -5.85
N TRP A 93 0.11 3.86 -5.31
CA TRP A 93 1.55 3.90 -5.10
C TRP A 93 2.37 3.59 -6.35
N TYR A 94 1.79 2.85 -7.29
CA TYR A 94 2.49 2.42 -8.50
C TYR A 94 1.92 3.04 -9.76
N ILE A 95 0.62 2.92 -10.00
CA ILE A 95 -0.01 3.35 -11.27
C ILE A 95 -0.09 4.88 -11.32
N GLU A 96 -0.84 5.49 -10.41
CA GLU A 96 -1.06 6.94 -10.41
C GLU A 96 0.23 7.73 -10.22
N ARG A 97 1.15 7.22 -9.40
CA ARG A 97 2.48 7.78 -9.23
C ARG A 97 3.23 7.85 -10.56
N HIS A 98 3.25 6.76 -11.31
CA HIS A 98 3.93 6.70 -12.60
C HIS A 98 3.25 7.59 -13.65
N GLU A 99 1.92 7.54 -13.75
CA GLU A 99 1.18 8.39 -14.67
C GLU A 99 1.36 9.89 -14.38
N ARG A 100 1.40 10.26 -13.09
CA ARG A 100 1.65 11.64 -12.67
C ARG A 100 3.04 12.08 -13.10
N GLN A 101 4.05 11.22 -12.94
CA GLN A 101 5.42 11.49 -13.38
C GLN A 101 5.46 11.76 -14.89
N LEU A 102 4.87 10.88 -15.71
CA LEU A 102 4.82 11.05 -17.17
C LEU A 102 4.13 12.36 -17.58
N ARG A 103 3.02 12.71 -16.92
CA ARG A 103 2.31 13.96 -17.18
C ARG A 103 3.15 15.20 -16.87
N VAL A 104 3.83 15.19 -15.73
CA VAL A 104 4.71 16.30 -15.33
C VAL A 104 5.90 16.42 -16.29
N GLU A 105 6.53 15.31 -16.64
CA GLU A 105 7.63 15.26 -17.62
C GLU A 105 7.20 15.84 -18.98
N ALA A 106 6.04 15.44 -19.49
CA ALA A 106 5.50 15.98 -20.75
C ALA A 106 5.28 17.51 -20.71
N ILE A 107 4.70 18.02 -19.62
CA ILE A 107 4.47 19.47 -19.44
C ILE A 107 5.80 20.24 -19.38
N THR A 108 6.76 19.73 -18.61
CA THR A 108 8.07 20.38 -18.44
C THR A 108 8.88 20.36 -19.73
N ALA A 109 8.84 19.26 -20.50
CA ALA A 109 9.48 19.15 -21.81
C ALA A 109 8.90 20.17 -22.80
N LEU A 110 7.57 20.27 -22.88
CA LEU A 110 6.89 21.24 -23.75
C LEU A 110 7.23 22.69 -23.38
N ALA A 111 7.31 22.99 -22.08
CA ALA A 111 7.71 24.31 -21.60
C ALA A 111 9.16 24.65 -21.95
N ALA A 112 10.07 23.69 -21.82
CA ALA A 112 11.48 23.84 -22.18
C ALA A 112 11.67 24.07 -23.68
N GLU A 113 10.99 23.30 -24.52
CA GLU A 113 11.02 23.45 -25.98
C GLU A 113 10.55 24.87 -26.41
N LYS A 114 9.42 25.33 -25.88
CA LYS A 114 8.91 26.68 -26.16
C LYS A 114 9.85 27.79 -25.69
N LYS A 115 10.59 27.58 -24.59
CA LYS A 115 11.59 28.54 -24.10
C LYS A 115 12.81 28.58 -25.03
N ALA A 116 13.30 27.43 -25.49
CA ALA A 116 14.42 27.35 -26.43
C ALA A 116 14.10 28.03 -27.77
N MET A 117 12.89 27.83 -28.31
CA MET A 117 12.44 28.50 -29.54
C MET A 117 12.38 30.03 -29.41
N LYS A 118 12.06 30.56 -28.22
CA LYS A 118 12.06 32.00 -27.97
C LYS A 118 13.45 32.61 -27.79
N GLN A 119 14.45 31.82 -27.39
CA GLN A 119 15.83 32.27 -27.21
C GLN A 119 16.66 32.16 -28.49
N ALA A 120 16.26 31.29 -29.42
CA ALA A 120 16.87 31.15 -30.74
C ALA A 120 16.35 32.17 -31.78
N ARG A 121 15.53 33.14 -31.35
CA ARG A 121 14.87 34.14 -32.18
C ARG A 121 15.31 35.53 -31.75
#